data_AF-A0A4R4MPL8-F1
#
_entry.id   AF-A0A4R4MPL8-F1
#
_cell.length_a   1.000
_cell.length_b   1.000
_cell.length_c   1.000
_cell.angle_alpha   90.00
_cell.angle_beta   90.00
_cell.angle_gamma   90.00
#
_symmetry.space_group_name_H-M   'P 1'
#
loop_
_entity.id
_entity.type
_entity.pdbx_description
1 polymer ?
#
loop_
_entity_poly.entity_id
_entity_poly.type
_entity_poly.pdbx_seq_one_letter_code
_entity_poly.pdbx_strand_id
1 'polypeptide(L)'
;MTTETTARVASFVAEAPVAPAAAVAATALCENLPELEAAAARDQRAAVAYWVACALLHHAGGDGPSVVENLAVALEPALRVYDSLDGRIEGGWDPVCAAVLVGSASAAARHDGLDGEAALRALGIAVTQASGLETLSGTLLGTFQRRMAARNGLEAARLAGAGMTAPATGLEGRRGLYALMAPTADPSAAADRLGRRWLVTALPTAPGRGPAAGRGERRPGSLQHAAEALA
;
A
#
# COMPACT_ATOMS: atom_id res chain seq x y z
N MET A 1 6.44 14.15 21.34
CA MET A 1 5.82 13.40 20.22
C MET A 1 6.47 13.88 18.95
N THR A 2 7.08 12.96 18.19
CA THR A 2 7.82 13.22 16.96
C THR A 2 6.88 13.65 15.84
N THR A 3 6.81 14.95 15.56
CA THR A 3 5.94 15.60 14.55
C THR A 3 6.48 15.47 13.11
N GLU A 4 7.08 14.33 12.76
CA GLU A 4 7.75 14.16 11.46
C GLU A 4 7.46 12.82 10.79
N THR A 5 6.52 12.02 11.28
CA THR A 5 6.24 10.70 10.67
C THR A 5 5.80 10.85 9.22
N THR A 6 4.79 11.69 8.95
CA THR A 6 4.28 11.87 7.58
C THR A 6 5.38 12.41 6.66
N ALA A 7 6.18 13.38 7.13
CA ALA A 7 7.30 13.94 6.36
C ALA A 7 8.41 12.92 6.06
N ARG A 8 8.77 12.09 7.04
CA ARG A 8 9.77 11.02 6.85
C ARG A 8 9.30 9.96 5.86
N VAL A 9 8.03 9.58 5.91
CA VAL A 9 7.43 8.69 4.91
C VAL A 9 7.45 9.35 3.53
N ALA A 10 7.04 10.61 3.42
CA ALA A 10 7.01 11.34 2.15
C ALA A 10 8.39 11.47 1.51
N SER A 11 9.41 11.86 2.28
CA SER A 11 10.80 11.95 1.81
C SER A 11 11.34 10.59 1.36
N PHE A 12 11.04 9.51 2.10
CA PHE A 12 11.38 8.15 1.68
C PHE A 12 10.70 7.78 0.35
N VAL A 13 9.41 8.07 0.22
CA VAL A 13 8.64 7.79 -1.01
C VAL A 13 9.19 8.54 -2.21
N ALA A 14 9.64 9.79 -2.06
CA ALA A 14 10.13 10.57 -3.19
C ALA A 14 11.50 10.08 -3.72
N GLU A 15 12.43 9.71 -2.82
CA GLU A 15 13.86 9.63 -3.18
C GLU A 15 14.55 8.32 -2.80
N ALA A 16 13.88 7.38 -2.12
CA ALA A 16 14.59 6.23 -1.55
C ALA A 16 15.19 5.30 -2.61
N PRO A 17 16.46 4.89 -2.44
CA PRO A 17 17.02 3.78 -3.20
C PRO A 17 16.37 2.47 -2.73
N VAL A 18 16.15 1.55 -3.68
CA VAL A 18 15.59 0.22 -3.39
C VAL A 18 16.70 -0.79 -3.18
N ALA A 19 16.65 -1.53 -2.06
CA ALA A 19 17.60 -2.61 -1.82
C ALA A 19 17.35 -3.79 -2.80
N PRO A 20 18.39 -4.45 -3.32
CA PRO A 20 18.21 -5.56 -4.29
C PRO A 20 17.26 -6.67 -3.80
N ALA A 21 17.34 -7.04 -2.52
CA ALA A 21 16.46 -8.05 -1.94
C ALA A 21 14.98 -7.60 -1.94
N ALA A 22 14.72 -6.30 -1.75
CA ALA A 22 13.37 -5.75 -1.78
C ALA A 22 12.81 -5.70 -3.21
N ALA A 23 13.65 -5.33 -4.19
CA ALA A 23 13.29 -5.37 -5.60
C ALA A 23 12.94 -6.81 -6.03
N VAL A 24 13.77 -7.80 -5.67
CA VAL A 24 13.49 -9.23 -5.96
C VAL A 24 12.18 -9.69 -5.33
N ALA A 25 11.92 -9.33 -4.07
CA ALA A 25 10.67 -9.68 -3.40
C ALA A 25 9.46 -9.03 -4.10
N ALA A 26 9.53 -7.75 -4.46
CA ALA A 26 8.47 -7.05 -5.17
C ALA A 26 8.22 -7.61 -6.58
N THR A 27 9.28 -7.98 -7.32
CA THR A 27 9.17 -8.70 -8.60
C THR A 27 8.39 -10.00 -8.42
N ALA A 28 8.75 -10.81 -7.43
CA ALA A 28 8.07 -12.09 -7.18
C ALA A 28 6.58 -11.91 -6.87
N LEU A 29 6.20 -10.82 -6.17
CA LEU A 29 4.80 -10.48 -5.89
C LEU A 29 4.04 -10.10 -7.18
N CYS A 30 4.62 -9.26 -8.04
CA CYS A 30 4.00 -8.87 -9.32
C CYS A 30 3.82 -10.06 -10.26
N GLU A 31 4.83 -10.93 -10.37
CA GLU A 31 4.80 -12.09 -11.25
C GLU A 31 3.80 -13.17 -10.80
N ASN A 32 3.49 -13.22 -9.50
CA ASN A 32 2.61 -14.22 -8.88
C ASN A 32 1.41 -13.55 -8.18
N LEU A 33 0.83 -12.54 -8.81
CA LEU A 33 -0.29 -11.77 -8.25
C LEU A 33 -1.51 -12.64 -7.86
N PRO A 34 -1.92 -13.69 -8.62
CA PRO A 34 -2.98 -14.60 -8.19
C PRO A 34 -2.64 -15.40 -6.93
N GLU A 35 -1.40 -15.83 -6.77
CA GLU A 35 -0.93 -16.51 -5.56
C GLU A 35 -0.91 -15.55 -4.36
N LEU A 36 -0.57 -14.28 -4.59
CA LEU A 36 -0.66 -13.22 -3.59
C LEU A 36 -2.12 -12.95 -3.18
N GLU A 37 -3.05 -12.93 -4.14
CA GLU A 37 -4.50 -12.86 -3.86
C GLU A 37 -4.96 -14.04 -2.99
N ALA A 38 -4.54 -15.25 -3.33
CA ALA A 38 -4.87 -16.44 -2.55
C ALA A 38 -4.26 -16.42 -1.13
N ALA A 39 -3.11 -15.76 -0.95
CA ALA A 39 -2.49 -15.52 0.35
C ALA A 39 -3.24 -14.43 1.15
N ALA A 40 -3.75 -13.39 0.49
CA ALA A 40 -4.50 -12.30 1.10
C ALA A 40 -5.77 -12.76 1.85
N ALA A 41 -6.32 -13.93 1.50
CA ALA A 41 -7.43 -14.54 2.23
C ALA A 41 -7.05 -15.04 3.64
N ARG A 42 -5.76 -15.23 3.93
CA ARG A 42 -5.26 -15.79 5.20
C ARG A 42 -4.27 -14.88 5.92
N ASP A 43 -3.67 -13.94 5.22
CA ASP A 43 -2.67 -13.01 5.74
C ASP A 43 -3.03 -11.57 5.34
N GLN A 44 -3.30 -10.72 6.32
CA GLN A 44 -3.68 -9.33 6.08
C GLN A 44 -2.51 -8.49 5.54
N ARG A 45 -1.25 -8.83 5.82
CA ARG A 45 -0.10 -8.18 5.17
C ARG A 45 -0.05 -8.53 3.69
N ALA A 46 -0.35 -9.77 3.34
CA ALA A 46 -0.52 -10.18 1.94
C ALA A 46 -1.70 -9.46 1.28
N ALA A 47 -2.79 -9.21 2.02
CA ALA A 47 -3.91 -8.39 1.54
C ALA A 47 -3.51 -6.94 1.24
N VAL A 48 -2.75 -6.29 2.14
CA VAL A 48 -2.19 -4.96 1.88
C VAL A 48 -1.33 -4.99 0.61
N ALA A 49 -0.43 -5.96 0.51
CA ALA A 49 0.46 -6.07 -0.63
C ALA A 49 -0.26 -6.29 -1.96
N TYR A 50 -1.28 -7.17 -1.96
CA TYR A 50 -2.12 -7.44 -3.12
C TYR A 50 -2.78 -6.16 -3.65
N TRP A 51 -3.48 -5.41 -2.79
CA TRP A 51 -4.22 -4.22 -3.22
C TRP A 51 -3.30 -3.07 -3.64
N VAL A 52 -2.14 -2.89 -3.00
CA VAL A 52 -1.15 -1.90 -3.41
C VAL A 52 -0.52 -2.29 -4.76
N ALA A 53 -0.24 -3.57 -4.99
CA ALA A 53 0.25 -4.07 -6.27
C ALA A 53 -0.78 -3.85 -7.39
N CYS A 54 -2.04 -4.20 -7.16
CA CYS A 54 -3.13 -3.93 -8.12
C CYS A 54 -3.24 -2.43 -8.43
N ALA A 55 -3.19 -1.57 -7.41
CA ALA A 55 -3.23 -0.12 -7.58
C ALA A 55 -2.12 0.38 -8.50
N LEU A 56 -0.87 -0.02 -8.21
CA LEU A 56 0.29 0.43 -8.97
C LEU A 56 0.30 -0.12 -10.40
N LEU A 57 0.03 -1.41 -10.57
CA LEU A 57 -0.02 -2.05 -11.90
C LEU A 57 -1.09 -1.41 -12.79
N HIS A 58 -2.27 -1.15 -12.23
CA HIS A 58 -3.33 -0.43 -12.94
C HIS A 58 -2.93 1.01 -13.29
N HIS A 59 -2.30 1.71 -12.36
CA HIS A 59 -1.89 3.09 -12.56
C HIS A 59 -0.76 3.24 -13.59
N ALA A 60 0.23 2.35 -13.54
CA ALA A 60 1.39 2.36 -14.43
C ALA A 60 1.10 1.76 -15.82
N GLY A 61 0.07 0.92 -15.95
CA GLY A 61 -0.25 0.22 -17.21
C GLY A 61 0.82 -0.78 -17.64
N GLY A 62 1.71 -1.21 -16.74
CA GLY A 62 2.85 -2.09 -17.01
C GLY A 62 3.48 -2.64 -15.73
N ASP A 63 4.35 -3.64 -15.86
CA ASP A 63 5.05 -4.34 -14.77
C ASP A 63 6.58 -4.34 -14.92
N GLY A 64 7.12 -3.32 -15.61
CA GLY A 64 8.56 -3.19 -15.87
C GLY A 64 9.43 -2.94 -14.62
N PRO A 65 10.76 -2.89 -14.77
CA PRO A 65 11.70 -2.77 -13.65
C PRO A 65 11.44 -1.57 -12.72
N SER A 66 11.05 -0.42 -13.26
CA SER A 66 10.69 0.75 -12.44
C SER A 66 9.41 0.53 -11.62
N VAL A 67 8.46 -0.26 -12.13
CA VAL A 67 7.20 -0.54 -11.43
C VAL A 67 7.43 -1.44 -10.22
N VAL A 68 8.26 -2.48 -10.37
CA VAL A 68 8.58 -3.36 -9.23
C VAL A 68 9.39 -2.64 -8.15
N GLU A 69 10.28 -1.71 -8.53
CA GLU A 69 10.98 -0.84 -7.58
C GLU A 69 10.01 0.11 -6.86
N ASN A 70 9.08 0.73 -7.59
CA ASN A 70 8.05 1.58 -7.01
C ASN A 70 7.13 0.80 -6.06
N LEU A 71 6.82 -0.47 -6.38
CA LEU A 71 6.06 -1.33 -5.49
C LEU A 71 6.80 -1.58 -4.18
N ALA A 72 8.10 -1.89 -4.24
CA ALA A 72 8.91 -2.09 -3.03
C ALA A 72 8.87 -0.84 -2.13
N VAL A 73 9.04 0.36 -2.71
CA VAL A 73 8.95 1.63 -1.97
C VAL A 73 7.56 1.84 -1.38
N ALA A 74 6.50 1.57 -2.14
CA ALA A 74 5.12 1.75 -1.69
C ALA A 74 4.72 0.82 -0.53
N LEU A 75 5.21 -0.43 -0.55
CA LEU A 75 4.91 -1.42 0.47
C LEU A 75 5.57 -1.13 1.82
N GLU A 76 6.70 -0.42 1.84
CA GLU A 76 7.40 -0.08 3.07
C GLU A 76 6.52 0.69 4.07
N PRO A 77 5.94 1.86 3.73
CA PRO A 77 5.04 2.56 4.63
C PRO A 77 3.69 1.83 4.76
N ALA A 78 3.17 1.18 3.72
CA ALA A 78 1.90 0.47 3.80
C ALA A 78 1.92 -0.64 4.86
N LEU A 79 2.94 -1.50 4.83
CA LEU A 79 3.08 -2.62 5.77
C LEU A 79 3.37 -2.14 7.19
N ARG A 80 4.10 -1.03 7.37
CA ARG A 80 4.35 -0.46 8.69
C ARG A 80 3.11 0.20 9.28
N VAL A 81 2.35 0.91 8.46
CA VAL A 81 1.05 1.46 8.87
C VAL A 81 0.16 0.31 9.31
N TYR A 82 0.02 -0.74 8.50
CA TYR A 82 -0.72 -1.94 8.90
C TYR A 82 -0.24 -2.50 10.24
N ASP A 83 1.05 -2.80 10.37
CA ASP A 83 1.63 -3.42 11.59
C ASP A 83 1.44 -2.57 12.85
N SER A 84 1.43 -1.25 12.71
CA SER A 84 1.23 -0.33 13.81
C SER A 84 -0.24 -0.18 14.23
N LEU A 85 -1.18 -0.36 13.28
CA LEU A 85 -2.61 -0.30 13.51
C LEU A 85 -3.17 -1.63 14.01
N ASP A 86 -2.64 -2.74 13.52
CA ASP A 86 -3.12 -4.08 13.84
C ASP A 86 -3.10 -4.33 15.37
N GLY A 87 -4.23 -4.83 15.89
CA GLY A 87 -4.48 -5.01 17.32
C GLY A 87 -4.61 -3.71 18.15
N ARG A 88 -4.59 -2.53 17.53
CA ARG A 88 -4.71 -1.21 18.20
C ARG A 88 -5.81 -0.32 17.63
N ILE A 89 -6.49 -0.76 16.58
CA ILE A 89 -7.66 -0.06 16.03
C ILE A 89 -8.78 0.00 17.07
N GLU A 90 -9.39 1.17 17.18
CA GLU A 90 -10.62 1.43 17.92
C GLU A 90 -11.78 1.68 16.93
N GLY A 91 -13.02 1.42 17.34
CA GLY A 91 -14.21 1.71 16.54
C GLY A 91 -14.51 0.73 15.39
N GLY A 92 -13.75 -0.36 15.26
CA GLY A 92 -14.04 -1.45 14.31
C GLY A 92 -13.73 -1.15 12.85
N TRP A 93 -12.74 -0.27 12.60
CA TRP A 93 -12.26 0.04 11.25
C TRP A 93 -11.36 -1.07 10.69
N ASP A 94 -11.32 -1.23 9.37
CA ASP A 94 -10.41 -2.18 8.71
C ASP A 94 -8.99 -1.58 8.59
N PRO A 95 -7.97 -2.08 9.32
CA PRO A 95 -6.60 -1.57 9.23
C PRO A 95 -5.97 -1.78 7.84
N VAL A 96 -6.44 -2.77 7.07
CA VAL A 96 -5.98 -3.00 5.69
C VAL A 96 -6.38 -1.84 4.80
N CYS A 97 -7.60 -1.29 4.93
CA CYS A 97 -8.03 -0.15 4.15
C CYS A 97 -7.13 1.09 4.38
N ALA A 98 -6.81 1.39 5.64
CA ALA A 98 -5.92 2.51 5.97
C ALA A 98 -4.50 2.32 5.40
N ALA A 99 -3.95 1.10 5.53
CA ALA A 99 -2.63 0.76 4.99
C ALA A 99 -2.59 0.80 3.45
N VAL A 100 -3.62 0.29 2.78
CA VAL A 100 -3.76 0.31 1.32
C VAL A 100 -3.86 1.75 0.82
N LEU A 101 -4.61 2.63 1.48
CA LEU A 101 -4.67 4.06 1.17
C LEU A 101 -3.28 4.70 1.14
N VAL A 102 -2.50 4.51 2.20
CA VAL A 102 -1.13 5.02 2.31
C VAL A 102 -0.21 4.41 1.25
N GLY A 103 -0.30 3.10 1.05
CA GLY A 103 0.50 2.38 0.06
C GLY A 103 0.21 2.80 -1.37
N SER A 104 -1.06 2.90 -1.77
CA SER A 104 -1.47 3.30 -3.11
C SER A 104 -1.15 4.77 -3.40
N ALA A 105 -1.28 5.67 -2.42
CA ALA A 105 -0.82 7.05 -2.57
C ALA A 105 0.70 7.13 -2.72
N SER A 106 1.44 6.32 -1.95
CA SER A 106 2.90 6.22 -2.05
C SER A 106 3.35 5.65 -3.40
N ALA A 107 2.64 4.65 -3.92
CA ALA A 107 2.90 4.01 -5.20
C ALA A 107 2.73 5.00 -6.37
N ALA A 108 1.61 5.73 -6.41
CA ALA A 108 1.36 6.74 -7.43
C ALA A 108 2.33 7.93 -7.30
N ALA A 109 2.56 8.44 -6.08
CA ALA A 109 3.50 9.54 -5.86
C ALA A 109 4.92 9.19 -6.34
N ARG A 110 5.40 7.99 -6.03
CA ARG A 110 6.70 7.49 -6.50
C ARG A 110 6.72 7.34 -8.02
N HIS A 111 5.67 6.75 -8.59
CA HIS A 111 5.57 6.51 -10.04
C HIS A 111 5.53 7.79 -10.86
N ASP A 112 4.76 8.79 -10.40
CA ASP A 112 4.61 10.09 -11.04
C ASP A 112 5.80 11.03 -10.78
N GLY A 113 6.78 10.60 -9.97
CA GLY A 113 7.98 11.39 -9.66
C GLY A 113 7.69 12.63 -8.81
N LEU A 114 6.71 12.54 -7.90
CA LEU A 114 6.40 13.63 -6.97
C LEU A 114 7.57 13.87 -6.01
N ASP A 115 7.90 15.14 -5.77
CA ASP A 115 8.87 15.54 -4.75
C ASP A 115 8.35 15.29 -3.32
N GLY A 116 9.21 15.48 -2.32
CA GLY A 116 8.86 15.24 -0.92
C GLY A 116 7.65 16.03 -0.43
N GLU A 117 7.45 17.27 -0.90
CA GLU A 117 6.32 18.11 -0.50
C GLU A 117 5.01 17.67 -1.18
N ALA A 118 5.06 17.30 -2.46
CA ALA A 118 3.92 16.73 -3.16
C ALA A 118 3.56 15.34 -2.60
N ALA A 119 4.53 14.49 -2.29
CA ALA A 119 4.30 13.21 -1.61
C ALA A 119 3.71 13.41 -0.20
N LEU A 120 4.16 14.42 0.55
CA LEU A 120 3.61 14.78 1.85
C LEU A 120 2.13 15.15 1.74
N ARG A 121 1.77 15.98 0.75
CA ARG A 121 0.37 16.33 0.45
C ARG A 121 -0.42 15.10 0.03
N ALA A 122 0.13 14.21 -0.80
CA ALA A 122 -0.54 12.99 -1.24
C ALA A 122 -0.94 12.09 -0.06
N LEU A 123 -0.03 11.87 0.89
CA LEU A 123 -0.32 11.13 2.12
C LEU A 123 -1.40 11.82 2.96
N GLY A 124 -1.32 13.14 3.11
CA GLY A 124 -2.30 13.94 3.83
C GLY A 124 -3.71 13.88 3.20
N ILE A 125 -3.81 13.94 1.87
CA ILE A 125 -5.08 13.80 1.15
C ILE A 125 -5.61 12.37 1.29
N ALA A 126 -4.75 11.36 1.16
CA ALA A 126 -5.16 9.96 1.24
C ALA A 126 -5.83 9.64 2.58
N VAL A 127 -5.22 10.02 3.70
CA VAL A 127 -5.76 9.69 5.04
C VAL A 127 -7.10 10.36 5.34
N THR A 128 -7.48 11.44 4.63
CA THR A 128 -8.82 12.05 4.76
C THR A 128 -9.93 11.15 4.23
N GLN A 129 -9.59 10.13 3.44
CA GLN A 129 -10.49 9.18 2.83
C GLN A 129 -10.50 7.83 3.56
N ALA A 130 -9.83 7.73 4.72
CA ALA A 130 -9.79 6.53 5.54
C ALA A 130 -11.19 6.09 5.96
N SER A 131 -11.54 4.84 5.62
CA SER A 131 -12.84 4.21 5.88
C SER A 131 -12.70 2.69 5.75
N GLY A 132 -13.79 1.96 5.98
CA GLY A 132 -13.87 0.50 5.86
C GLY A 132 -14.13 -0.17 7.19
N LEU A 133 -15.05 -1.13 7.21
CA LEU A 133 -15.46 -1.81 8.44
C LEU A 133 -14.77 -3.17 8.53
N GLU A 134 -14.15 -3.46 9.67
CA GLU A 134 -13.46 -4.73 9.91
C GLU A 134 -14.42 -5.92 9.85
N THR A 135 -15.67 -5.74 10.30
CA THR A 135 -16.72 -6.77 10.27
C THR A 135 -17.06 -7.28 8.86
N LEU A 136 -16.63 -6.57 7.81
CA LEU A 136 -16.84 -6.97 6.42
C LEU A 136 -15.68 -7.78 5.86
N SER A 137 -14.63 -8.04 6.64
CA SER A 137 -13.49 -8.86 6.23
C SER A 137 -13.95 -10.25 5.77
N GLY A 138 -13.44 -10.69 4.62
CA GLY A 138 -13.85 -11.95 3.97
C GLY A 138 -15.16 -11.89 3.16
N THR A 139 -15.87 -10.76 3.15
CA THR A 139 -17.06 -10.57 2.31
C THR A 139 -16.74 -9.85 1.00
N LEU A 140 -17.64 -9.93 0.01
CA LEU A 140 -17.52 -9.15 -1.23
C LEU A 140 -17.48 -7.63 -0.97
N LEU A 141 -18.21 -7.16 0.05
CA LEU A 141 -18.20 -5.74 0.42
C LEU A 141 -16.86 -5.36 1.09
N GLY A 142 -16.23 -6.28 1.82
CA GLY A 142 -14.87 -6.15 2.33
C GLY A 142 -13.81 -6.03 1.21
N THR A 143 -13.95 -6.83 0.16
CA THR A 143 -13.16 -6.67 -1.07
C THR A 143 -13.39 -5.30 -1.70
N PHE A 144 -14.64 -4.84 -1.78
CA PHE A 144 -14.99 -3.54 -2.34
C PHE A 144 -14.37 -2.35 -1.57
N GLN A 145 -14.41 -2.33 -0.22
CA GLN A 145 -13.81 -1.22 0.54
C GLN A 145 -12.28 -1.14 0.37
N ARG A 146 -11.60 -2.29 0.24
CA ARG A 146 -10.15 -2.34 0.00
C ARG A 146 -9.79 -1.88 -1.41
N ARG A 147 -10.61 -2.25 -2.39
CA ARG A 147 -10.55 -1.71 -3.75
C ARG A 147 -10.73 -0.18 -3.77
N MET A 148 -11.72 0.33 -3.06
CA MET A 148 -11.95 1.78 -2.97
C MET A 148 -10.79 2.50 -2.28
N ALA A 149 -10.22 1.92 -1.21
CA ALA A 149 -9.01 2.44 -0.58
C ALA A 149 -7.84 2.55 -1.58
N ALA A 150 -7.63 1.53 -2.42
CA ALA A 150 -6.62 1.55 -3.47
C ALA A 150 -6.84 2.70 -4.47
N ARG A 151 -8.07 2.84 -5.01
CA ARG A 151 -8.43 3.92 -5.95
C ARG A 151 -8.25 5.31 -5.33
N ASN A 152 -8.70 5.48 -4.09
CA ASN A 152 -8.63 6.73 -3.36
C ASN A 152 -7.18 7.17 -3.10
N GLY A 153 -6.28 6.23 -2.84
CA GLY A 153 -4.85 6.51 -2.72
C GLY A 153 -4.23 7.01 -4.02
N LEU A 154 -4.53 6.35 -5.15
CA LEU A 154 -4.07 6.81 -6.47
C LEU A 154 -4.55 8.24 -6.78
N GLU A 155 -5.83 8.51 -6.49
CA GLU A 155 -6.40 9.85 -6.70
C GLU A 155 -5.77 10.90 -5.79
N ALA A 156 -5.45 10.56 -4.54
CA ALA A 156 -4.78 11.47 -3.62
C ALA A 156 -3.42 11.96 -4.15
N ALA A 157 -2.62 11.07 -4.76
CA ALA A 157 -1.37 11.45 -5.39
C ALA A 157 -1.57 12.37 -6.61
N ARG A 158 -2.56 12.07 -7.46
CA ARG A 158 -2.92 12.93 -8.60
C ARG A 158 -3.34 14.33 -8.16
N LEU A 159 -4.19 14.43 -7.14
CA LEU A 159 -4.64 15.69 -6.58
C LEU A 159 -3.46 16.50 -6.00
N ALA A 160 -2.55 15.83 -5.28
CA ALA A 160 -1.35 16.47 -4.76
C ALA A 160 -0.41 16.97 -5.86
N GLY A 161 -0.20 16.18 -6.91
CA GLY A 161 0.56 16.57 -8.10
C GLY A 161 -0.06 17.76 -8.83
N ALA A 162 -1.38 17.89 -8.82
CA ALA A 162 -2.12 19.05 -9.33
C ALA A 162 -2.11 20.26 -8.38
N GLY A 163 -1.45 20.16 -7.22
CA GLY A 163 -1.27 21.26 -6.27
C GLY A 163 -2.29 21.31 -5.13
N MET A 164 -3.19 20.34 -5.00
CA MET A 164 -4.10 20.27 -3.85
C MET A 164 -3.31 20.13 -2.54
N THR A 165 -3.70 20.90 -1.52
CA THR A 165 -3.03 20.96 -0.22
C THR A 165 -3.68 20.07 0.82
N ALA A 166 -2.89 19.54 1.76
CA ALA A 166 -3.38 18.82 2.94
C ALA A 166 -2.48 19.10 4.16
N PRO A 167 -2.94 18.78 5.39
CA PRO A 167 -2.13 18.91 6.59
C PRO A 167 -0.84 18.07 6.52
N ALA A 168 0.29 18.66 6.91
CA ALA A 168 1.60 18.01 6.93
C ALA A 168 1.74 16.86 7.96
N THR A 169 0.78 16.71 8.87
CA THR A 169 0.81 15.70 9.93
C THR A 169 -0.38 14.74 9.80
N GLY A 170 -0.67 14.29 8.58
CA GLY A 170 -1.85 13.46 8.28
C GLY A 170 -1.87 12.15 9.08
N LEU A 171 -0.72 11.53 9.32
CA LEU A 171 -0.62 10.31 10.12
C LEU A 171 -0.68 10.62 11.62
N GLU A 172 0.26 11.43 12.12
CA GLU A 172 0.58 11.59 13.54
C GLU A 172 -0.07 12.80 14.24
N GLY A 173 -0.73 13.69 13.50
CA GLY A 173 -1.29 14.93 14.05
C GLY A 173 -2.36 14.67 15.11
N ARG A 174 -2.72 15.68 15.90
CA ARG A 174 -3.75 15.58 16.97
C ARG A 174 -5.11 15.04 16.49
N ARG A 175 -5.40 15.14 15.19
CA ARG A 175 -6.58 14.60 14.50
C ARG A 175 -6.17 13.85 13.22
N GLY A 176 -4.95 13.31 13.21
CA GLY A 176 -4.44 12.47 12.13
C GLY A 176 -4.99 11.05 12.22
N LEU A 177 -4.63 10.23 11.24
CA LEU A 177 -5.07 8.84 11.10
C LEU A 177 -4.97 8.06 12.42
N TYR A 178 -3.79 8.10 13.06
CA TYR A 178 -3.54 7.34 14.29
C TYR A 178 -4.39 7.86 15.46
N ALA A 179 -4.45 9.19 15.64
CA ALA A 179 -5.23 9.77 16.73
C ALA A 179 -6.73 9.45 16.65
N LEU A 180 -7.25 9.20 15.44
CA LEU A 180 -8.67 8.93 15.21
C LEU A 180 -9.01 7.43 15.16
N MET A 181 -8.14 6.60 14.57
CA MET A 181 -8.43 5.18 14.36
C MET A 181 -7.74 4.26 15.37
N ALA A 182 -6.60 4.66 15.94
CA ALA A 182 -5.80 3.82 16.84
C ALA A 182 -5.00 4.69 17.83
N PRO A 183 -5.66 5.39 18.78
CA PRO A 183 -5.01 6.39 19.62
C PRO A 183 -3.92 5.82 20.55
N THR A 184 -3.90 4.49 20.74
CA THR A 184 -2.85 3.77 21.51
C THR A 184 -1.68 3.31 20.66
N ALA A 185 -1.77 3.39 19.32
CA ALA A 185 -0.68 3.06 18.42
C ALA A 185 0.37 4.16 18.37
N ASP A 186 1.64 3.77 18.18
CA ASP A 186 2.74 4.71 17.98
C ASP A 186 2.84 5.10 16.49
N PRO A 187 2.56 6.35 16.11
CA PRO A 187 2.69 6.79 14.73
C PRO A 187 4.12 6.70 14.21
N SER A 188 5.13 6.77 15.09
CA SER A 188 6.55 6.70 14.68
C SER A 188 6.92 5.37 14.03
N ALA A 189 6.16 4.30 14.33
CA ALA A 189 6.33 2.98 13.74
C ALA A 189 6.13 2.97 12.22
N ALA A 190 5.29 3.85 11.67
CA ALA A 190 5.12 3.99 10.21
C ALA A 190 6.41 4.38 9.49
N ALA A 191 7.34 5.04 10.18
CA ALA A 191 8.63 5.49 9.65
C ALA A 191 9.83 4.73 10.23
N ASP A 192 9.61 3.67 11.01
CA ASP A 192 10.70 2.93 11.65
C ASP A 192 11.58 2.22 10.61
N ARG A 193 12.89 2.51 10.63
CA ARG A 193 13.90 1.84 9.77
C ARG A 193 13.53 1.74 8.28
N LEU A 194 12.79 2.72 7.74
CA LEU A 194 12.48 2.80 6.31
C LEU A 194 13.75 2.67 5.46
N GLY A 195 13.70 1.81 4.44
CA GLY A 195 14.82 1.55 3.55
C GLY A 195 16.01 0.79 4.16
N ARG A 196 16.01 0.58 5.48
CA ARG A 196 17.05 -0.18 6.21
C ARG A 196 16.59 -1.59 6.54
N ARG A 197 15.30 -1.78 6.79
CA ARG A 197 14.66 -3.09 6.96
C ARG A 197 13.46 -3.14 6.03
N TRP A 198 13.50 -4.02 5.04
CA TRP A 198 12.43 -4.11 4.06
C TRP A 198 11.39 -5.14 4.50
N LEU A 199 10.15 -4.71 4.75
CA LEU A 199 9.07 -5.62 5.20
C LEU A 199 8.55 -6.51 4.07
N VAL A 200 8.66 -6.04 2.82
CA VAL A 200 8.29 -6.80 1.62
C VAL A 200 9.04 -8.14 1.53
N THR A 201 10.26 -8.25 2.07
CA THR A 201 11.05 -9.49 2.01
C THR A 201 10.55 -10.57 2.96
N ALA A 202 9.64 -10.24 3.88
CA ALA A 202 9.03 -11.18 4.81
C ALA A 202 7.62 -11.62 4.36
N LEU A 203 7.12 -11.08 3.24
CA LEU A 203 5.84 -11.51 2.67
C LEU A 203 5.97 -12.90 2.03
N PRO A 204 4.87 -13.66 1.96
CA PRO A 204 4.86 -14.95 1.26
C PRO A 204 5.07 -14.72 -0.23
N THR A 205 6.31 -14.86 -0.69
CA THR A 205 6.65 -15.07 -2.09
C THR A 205 6.61 -16.58 -2.32
N ALA A 206 5.57 -17.11 -2.96
CA ALA A 206 5.42 -18.56 -3.14
C ALA A 206 6.70 -19.22 -3.69
N PRO A 207 7.01 -20.48 -3.34
CA PRO A 207 8.11 -21.21 -3.96
C PRO A 207 7.83 -21.39 -5.46
N GLY A 208 8.84 -21.18 -6.30
CA GLY A 208 8.72 -21.31 -7.76
C GLY A 208 8.09 -22.64 -8.19
N ARG A 209 7.11 -22.54 -9.10
CA ARG A 209 6.44 -23.62 -9.86
C ARG A 209 6.07 -24.89 -9.06
N GLY A 210 4.82 -24.93 -8.57
CA GLY A 210 4.07 -26.18 -8.40
C GLY A 210 3.60 -26.75 -9.76
N PRO A 211 3.26 -28.04 -9.85
CA PRO A 211 3.00 -28.72 -11.12
C PRO A 211 1.83 -28.08 -11.86
N ALA A 212 1.95 -28.00 -13.19
CA ALA A 212 0.95 -27.44 -14.10
C ALA A 212 -0.44 -28.04 -13.84
N ALA A 213 -1.28 -27.32 -13.10
CA ALA A 213 -2.68 -27.63 -12.99
C ALA A 213 -3.37 -27.23 -14.30
N GLY A 214 -3.77 -28.24 -15.08
CA GLY A 214 -4.76 -28.15 -16.15
C GLY A 214 -4.39 -27.27 -17.35
N ARG A 215 -4.05 -27.92 -18.48
CA ARG A 215 -4.11 -27.26 -19.79
C ARG A 215 -5.56 -26.85 -20.07
N GLY A 216 -5.85 -25.56 -20.16
CA GLY A 216 -7.15 -25.09 -20.67
C GLY A 216 -7.39 -23.59 -20.58
N GLU A 217 -7.07 -22.96 -19.46
CA GLU A 217 -7.38 -21.54 -19.25
C GLU A 217 -6.11 -20.70 -19.24
N ARG A 218 -5.99 -19.78 -20.20
CA ARG A 218 -4.99 -18.71 -20.13
C ARG A 218 -5.34 -17.86 -18.91
N ARG A 219 -4.54 -17.97 -17.85
CA ARG A 219 -4.62 -17.04 -16.72
C ARG A 219 -4.39 -15.62 -17.27
N PRO A 220 -5.20 -14.62 -16.87
CA PRO A 220 -4.96 -13.23 -17.26
C PRO A 220 -3.57 -12.81 -16.78
N GLY A 221 -2.87 -11.99 -17.57
CA GLY A 221 -1.61 -11.38 -17.14
C GLY A 221 -1.84 -10.50 -15.91
N SER A 222 -0.78 -10.26 -15.13
CA SER A 222 -0.76 -9.38 -13.94
C SER A 222 -1.55 -8.07 -14.13
N LEU A 223 -1.39 -7.44 -15.31
CA LEU A 223 -2.08 -6.20 -15.68
C LEU A 223 -3.59 -6.36 -15.87
N GLN A 224 -4.03 -7.41 -16.57
CA GLN A 224 -5.45 -7.67 -16.77
C GLN A 224 -6.11 -8.00 -15.44
N HIS A 225 -5.44 -8.79 -14.59
CA HIS A 225 -5.92 -9.12 -13.26
C HIS A 225 -6.04 -7.88 -12.36
N ALA A 226 -5.02 -7.01 -12.35
CA ALA A 226 -5.06 -5.75 -11.62
C ALA A 226 -6.17 -4.80 -12.12
N ALA A 227 -6.38 -4.75 -13.44
CA ALA A 227 -7.46 -3.97 -14.04
C ALA A 227 -8.84 -4.50 -13.62
N GLU A 228 -9.05 -5.82 -13.66
CA GLU A 228 -10.30 -6.46 -13.21
C GLU A 228 -10.55 -6.24 -11.71
N ALA A 229 -9.50 -6.32 -10.87
CA ALA A 229 -9.61 -6.05 -9.44
C ALA A 229 -10.03 -4.60 -9.14
N LEU A 230 -9.74 -3.66 -10.04
CA LEU A 230 -10.04 -2.22 -9.88
C LEU A 230 -11.19 -1.70 -10.76
N ALA A 231 -11.76 -2.52 -11.65
CA ALA A 231 -12.85 -2.19 -12.61
C ALA A 231 -14.25 -2.21 -11.98
#